data_AF-A0A7C3KQ20-F1
#
_entry.id   AF-A0A7C3KQ20-F1
#
_cell.length_a   1.000
_cell.length_b   1.000
_cell.length_c   1.000
_cell.angle_alpha   90.00
_cell.angle_beta   90.00
_cell.angle_gamma   90.00
#
_symmetry.space_group_name_H-M   'P 1'
#
loop_
_entity.id
_entity.type
_entity.pdbx_description
1 polymer ?
#
loop_
_entity_poly.entity_id
_entity_poly.type
_entity_poly.pdbx_seq_one_letter_code
_entity_poly.pdbx_strand_id
1 'polypeptide(L)'
;MQVLASRVHGFLKANRISPYANAQMWVKTVIMLLLYFVPYALIVTGHAAGNAWLFFGLWFVMAWGMAGLGTSVMHDAHHGSYS
;
A
#
# COMPACT_ATOMS: atom_id res chain seq x y z
N MET A 1 -2.25 -4.62 27.50
CA MET A 1 -2.37 -4.96 26.06
C MET A 1 -3.07 -6.29 25.80
N GLN A 2 -2.74 -7.39 26.51
CA GLN A 2 -3.34 -8.71 26.23
C GLN A 2 -4.87 -8.77 26.37
N VAL A 3 -5.45 -8.10 27.39
CA VAL A 3 -6.91 -8.07 27.59
C VAL A 3 -7.66 -7.43 26.40
N LEU A 4 -7.10 -6.37 25.80
CA LEU A 4 -7.73 -5.70 24.65
C LEU A 4 -7.69 -6.58 23.40
N ALA A 5 -6.52 -7.14 23.08
CA ALA A 5 -6.37 -8.03 21.93
C ALA A 5 -7.32 -9.25 22.02
N SER A 6 -7.42 -9.88 23.19
CA SER A 6 -8.34 -10.99 23.41
C SER A 6 -9.82 -10.61 23.24
N ARG A 7 -10.21 -9.39 23.67
CA ARG A 7 -11.59 -8.88 23.46
C ARG A 7 -11.88 -8.62 21.98
N VAL A 8 -10.94 -8.03 21.25
CA VAL A 8 -11.06 -7.79 19.80
C VAL A 8 -11.17 -9.11 19.04
N HIS A 9 -10.31 -10.09 19.32
CA HIS A 9 -10.39 -11.42 18.71
C HIS A 9 -11.72 -12.12 19.03
N GLY A 10 -12.21 -12.01 20.27
CA GLY A 10 -13.51 -12.53 20.66
C GLY A 10 -14.66 -11.93 19.84
N PHE A 11 -14.65 -10.60 19.66
CA PHE A 11 -15.62 -9.89 18.82
C PHE A 11 -15.56 -10.33 17.36
N LEU A 12 -14.36 -10.38 16.76
CA LEU A 12 -14.18 -10.79 15.37
C LEU A 12 -14.69 -12.21 15.13
N LYS A 13 -14.35 -13.15 16.03
CA LYS A 13 -14.80 -14.55 15.96
C LYS A 13 -16.32 -14.66 16.09
N ALA A 14 -16.93 -13.95 17.05
CA ALA A 14 -18.38 -13.95 17.25
C ALA A 14 -19.14 -13.42 16.02
N ASN A 15 -18.56 -12.45 15.31
CA ASN A 15 -19.15 -11.84 14.11
C ASN A 15 -18.68 -12.48 12.79
N ARG A 16 -17.88 -13.56 12.84
CA ARG A 16 -17.30 -14.23 11.66
C ARG A 16 -16.50 -13.28 10.75
N ILE A 17 -15.84 -12.30 11.35
CA ILE A 17 -14.96 -11.36 10.65
C ILE A 17 -13.54 -11.92 10.69
N SER A 18 -12.91 -12.04 9.53
CA SER A 18 -11.50 -12.42 9.46
C SER A 18 -10.61 -11.27 9.94
N PRO A 19 -9.59 -11.53 10.79
CA PRO A 19 -8.56 -10.54 11.12
C PRO A 19 -7.55 -10.33 9.98
N TYR A 20 -7.63 -11.14 8.92
CA TYR A 20 -6.68 -11.17 7.82
C TYR A 20 -7.14 -10.36 6.62
N ALA A 21 -6.21 -10.15 5.69
CA ALA A 21 -6.40 -9.32 4.52
C ALA A 21 -7.58 -9.79 3.67
N ASN A 22 -8.37 -8.81 3.24
CA ASN A 22 -9.47 -9.00 2.32
C ASN A 22 -9.10 -8.48 0.91
N ALA A 23 -10.02 -8.61 -0.03
CA ALA A 23 -9.81 -8.16 -1.41
C ALA A 23 -9.46 -6.66 -1.51
N GLN A 24 -10.02 -5.80 -0.64
CA GLN A 24 -9.74 -4.38 -0.64
C GLN A 24 -8.28 -4.06 -0.28
N MET A 25 -7.70 -4.82 0.65
CA MET A 25 -6.28 -4.67 1.02
C MET A 25 -5.34 -5.07 -0.11
N TRP A 26 -5.65 -6.15 -0.82
CA TRP A 26 -4.89 -6.55 -2.01
C TRP A 26 -5.00 -5.53 -3.15
N VAL A 27 -6.21 -5.02 -3.41
CA VAL A 27 -6.42 -3.94 -4.41
C VAL A 27 -5.64 -2.68 -4.03
N LYS A 28 -5.69 -2.25 -2.76
CA LYS A 28 -4.89 -1.13 -2.26
C LYS A 28 -3.40 -1.36 -2.50
N THR A 29 -2.89 -2.57 -2.21
CA THR A 29 -1.49 -2.92 -2.44
C THR A 29 -1.09 -2.81 -3.91
N VAL A 30 -1.91 -3.37 -4.82
CA VAL A 30 -1.65 -3.28 -6.27
C VAL A 30 -1.62 -1.83 -6.72
N ILE A 31 -2.58 -1.00 -6.28
CA ILE A 31 -2.62 0.43 -6.61
C ILE A 31 -1.35 1.14 -6.12
N MET A 32 -0.93 0.90 -4.87
CA MET A 32 0.27 1.56 -4.31
C MET A 32 1.56 1.13 -5.02
N LEU A 33 1.67 -0.14 -5.40
CA LEU A 33 2.79 -0.64 -6.20
C LEU A 33 2.81 0.01 -7.58
N LEU A 34 1.67 0.07 -8.28
CA LEU A 34 1.59 0.70 -9.59
C LEU A 34 1.90 2.20 -9.52
N LEU A 35 1.44 2.89 -8.48
CA LEU A 35 1.70 4.32 -8.27
C LEU A 35 3.19 4.64 -8.13
N TYR A 36 4.00 3.68 -7.69
CA TYR A 36 5.45 3.80 -7.64
C TYR A 36 6.13 3.27 -8.91
N PHE A 37 5.84 2.03 -9.31
CA PHE A 37 6.59 1.33 -10.35
C PHE A 37 6.23 1.78 -11.78
N VAL A 38 4.99 2.19 -12.05
CA VAL A 38 4.62 2.67 -13.39
C VAL A 38 5.33 3.98 -13.73
N PRO A 39 5.28 5.03 -12.90
CA PRO A 39 6.02 6.25 -13.18
C PRO A 39 7.54 6.03 -13.21
N TYR A 40 8.06 5.17 -12.33
CA TYR A 40 9.47 4.77 -12.35
C TYR A 40 9.87 4.19 -13.70
N ALA A 41 9.10 3.20 -14.20
CA ALA A 41 9.34 2.55 -15.48
C ALA A 41 9.33 3.56 -16.64
N LEU A 42 8.37 4.49 -16.66
CA LEU A 42 8.29 5.55 -17.67
C LEU A 42 9.50 6.49 -17.66
N ILE A 43 10.01 6.84 -16.47
CA ILE A 43 11.21 7.67 -16.33
C ILE A 43 12.44 6.92 -16.86
N VAL A 44 12.69 5.69 -16.40
CA VAL A 44 13.93 4.96 -16.75
C VAL A 44 13.96 4.46 -18.18
N THR A 45 12.80 4.25 -18.81
CA THR A 45 12.70 3.91 -20.24
C THR A 45 12.76 5.15 -21.15
N GLY A 46 12.92 6.35 -20.59
CA GLY A 46 13.10 7.58 -21.35
C GLY A 46 11.82 8.23 -21.87
N HIS A 47 10.63 7.75 -21.49
CA HIS A 47 9.35 8.34 -21.93
C HIS A 47 9.13 9.75 -21.36
N ALA A 48 9.86 10.14 -20.31
CA ALA A 48 9.87 11.50 -19.76
C ALA A 48 11.10 12.32 -20.19
N ALA A 49 11.97 11.79 -21.06
CA ALA A 49 13.17 12.50 -21.49
C ALA A 49 12.81 13.75 -22.30
N GLY A 50 13.52 14.85 -22.05
CA GLY A 50 13.31 16.12 -22.75
C GLY A 50 12.09 16.94 -22.27
N ASN A 51 11.31 16.46 -21.30
CA ASN A 51 10.22 17.23 -20.69
C ASN A 51 10.33 17.25 -19.16
N ALA A 52 10.84 18.36 -18.62
CA ALA A 52 11.07 18.51 -17.18
C ALA A 52 9.78 18.45 -16.35
N TRP A 53 8.66 19.00 -16.86
CA TRP A 53 7.38 18.97 -16.15
C TRP A 53 6.82 17.56 -16.05
N LEU A 54 6.93 16.78 -17.12
CA LEU A 54 6.53 15.37 -17.11
C LEU A 54 7.42 14.57 -16.15
N PHE A 55 8.73 14.78 -16.17
CA PHE A 55 9.68 14.13 -15.26
C PHE A 55 9.33 14.43 -13.79
N PHE A 56 9.20 15.70 -13.40
CA PHE A 56 8.88 16.08 -12.02
C PHE A 56 7.47 15.68 -11.61
N GLY A 57 6.51 15.69 -12.54
CA GLY A 57 5.16 15.17 -12.29
C GLY A 57 5.15 13.68 -11.97
N LEU A 58 5.83 12.86 -12.78
CA LEU A 58 5.98 11.43 -12.51
C LEU A 58 6.73 11.18 -11.20
N TRP A 59 7.79 11.94 -10.93
CA TRP A 59 8.54 11.86 -9.67
C TRP A 59 7.68 12.17 -8.45
N PHE A 60 6.83 13.20 -8.53
CA PHE A 60 5.90 13.58 -7.46
C PHE A 60 4.85 12.50 -7.21
N VAL A 61 4.32 11.87 -8.28
CA VAL A 61 3.40 10.73 -8.16
C VAL A 61 4.09 9.54 -7.47
N MET A 62 5.36 9.25 -7.80
CA MET A 62 6.13 8.22 -7.10
C MET A 62 6.29 8.50 -5.61
N ALA A 63 6.45 9.77 -5.21
CA ALA A 63 6.56 10.13 -3.79
C ALA A 63 5.29 9.73 -3.02
N TRP A 64 4.11 9.90 -3.61
CA TRP A 64 2.85 9.40 -3.06
C TRP A 64 2.82 7.87 -2.97
N GLY A 65 3.28 7.18 -4.02
CA GLY A 65 3.40 5.72 -4.03
C GLY A 65 4.28 5.21 -2.89
N MET A 66 5.45 5.83 -2.68
CA MET A 66 6.38 5.46 -1.62
C MET A 66 5.81 5.71 -0.22
N ALA A 67 5.18 6.87 0.01
CA ALA A 67 4.52 7.17 1.27
C ALA A 67 3.37 6.19 1.57
N GLY A 68 2.57 5.86 0.55
CA GLY A 68 1.48 4.88 0.65
C GLY A 68 1.98 3.47 0.92
N LEU A 69 3.05 3.02 0.26
CA LEU A 69 3.66 1.72 0.52
C LEU A 69 4.12 1.59 1.98
N GLY A 70 4.79 2.61 2.53
CA GLY A 70 5.23 2.60 3.93
C GLY A 70 4.07 2.67 4.93
N THR A 71 3.17 3.64 4.77
CA THR A 71 2.11 3.92 5.77
C THR A 71 0.91 3.00 5.70
N SER A 72 0.68 2.32 4.57
CA SER A 72 -0.44 1.40 4.41
C SER A 72 0.00 -0.05 4.26
N VAL A 73 0.77 -0.38 3.22
CA VAL A 73 1.10 -1.78 2.91
C VAL A 73 2.05 -2.38 3.95
N MET A 74 3.18 -1.72 4.20
CA MET A 74 4.19 -2.19 5.16
C MET A 74 3.66 -2.11 6.60
N HIS A 75 2.93 -1.06 6.95
CA HIS A 75 2.26 -0.93 8.24
C HIS A 75 1.29 -2.10 8.49
N ASP A 76 0.37 -2.36 7.56
CA ASP A 76 -0.62 -3.45 7.70
C ASP A 76 0.05 -4.84 7.74
N ALA A 77 1.15 -5.01 7.00
CA ALA A 77 1.96 -6.24 7.01
C ALA A 77 2.68 -6.44 8.34
N HIS A 78 3.22 -5.38 8.94
CA HIS A 78 3.83 -5.45 10.27
C HIS A 78 2.82 -5.83 11.36
N HIS A 79 1.54 -5.52 11.17
CA HIS A 79 0.46 -6.00 12.02
C HIS A 79 0.02 -7.44 11.74
N GLY A 80 0.66 -8.13 10.79
CA GLY A 80 0.37 -9.52 10.44
C GLY A 80 -0.89 -9.70 9.60
N SER A 81 -1.48 -8.62 9.07
CA SER A 81 -2.76 -8.69 8.37
C SER A 81 -2.69 -9.50 7.07
N TYR A 82 -1.51 -9.61 6.43
CA TYR A 82 -1.32 -10.33 5.16
C TYR A 82 -0.93 -11.82 5.31
N SER A 83 -0.83 -12.37 6.53
CA SER A 83 -0.45 -13.78 6.79
C SER A 83 -1.61 -14.61 7.29
#